data_AF-A0AAP3DL79-F1
#
_entry.id   AF-A0AAP3DL79-F1
#
_cell.length_a   1.000
_cell.length_b   1.000
_cell.length_c   1.000
_cell.angle_alpha   90.00
_cell.angle_beta   90.00
_cell.angle_gamma   90.00
#
_symmetry.space_group_name_H-M   'P 1'
#
loop_
_entity.id
_entity.type
_entity.pdbx_description
1 polymer ?
#
loop_
_entity_poly.entity_id
_entity_poly.type
_entity_poly.pdbx_seq_one_letter_code
_entity_poly.pdbx_strand_id
1 'polypeptide(L)'
;MEEVEPRKYRFRILNGSNSRILTLKLDSGESLYQIGSDGGFLEKPVKMNEIVLGSAERADVIVDFSRHNGQTITLKNVTKSASPESTDVMQFRVTVPLRSEDTSSIPAYLGKMNRLTRSMVQRTRDLPLIRIKDQYGRSLNLLSGKMWNDRISEVIEVDTVGDMAIDKCDR
;
A
#
# COMPACT_ATOMS: atom_id res chain seq x y z
N MET A 1 17.29 7.52 10.06
CA MET A 1 18.14 6.35 10.36
C MET A 1 17.70 5.85 11.71
N GLU A 2 17.50 4.55 11.85
CA GLU A 2 16.96 3.93 13.06
C GLU A 2 17.90 2.82 13.55
N GLU A 3 18.12 2.73 14.86
CA GLU A 3 18.84 1.62 15.48
C GLU A 3 17.84 0.60 16.01
N VAL A 4 18.01 -0.66 15.64
CA VAL A 4 17.08 -1.74 15.98
C VAL A 4 17.79 -2.93 16.61
N GLU A 5 17.07 -3.65 17.47
CA GLU A 5 17.49 -4.97 17.96
C GLU A 5 17.40 -6.03 16.84
N PRO A 6 18.19 -7.11 16.87
CA PRO A 6 18.06 -8.24 15.95
C PRO A 6 16.82 -9.09 16.31
N ARG A 7 15.63 -8.58 16.00
CA ARG A 7 14.33 -9.22 16.26
C ARG A 7 13.27 -8.81 15.24
N LYS A 8 12.05 -9.32 15.40
CA LYS A 8 10.91 -8.93 14.55
C LYS A 8 10.36 -7.57 14.94
N TYR A 9 10.09 -6.74 13.93
CA TYR A 9 9.42 -5.44 14.06
C TYR A 9 8.21 -5.37 13.16
N ARG A 10 7.15 -4.71 13.65
CA ARG A 10 5.94 -4.40 12.88
C ARG A 10 5.98 -2.93 12.46
N PHE A 11 5.98 -2.70 11.15
CA PHE A 11 5.97 -1.37 10.54
C PHE A 11 4.60 -1.06 9.94
N ARG A 12 4.09 0.13 10.24
CA ARG A 12 2.90 0.70 9.58
C ARG A 12 3.37 1.72 8.56
N ILE A 13 3.42 1.29 7.31
CA ILE A 13 3.89 2.10 6.21
C ILE A 13 2.68 2.85 5.63
N LEU A 14 2.82 4.16 5.49
CA LEU A 14 1.87 5.03 4.81
C LEU A 14 2.60 5.74 3.68
N ASN A 15 2.08 5.66 2.45
CA ASN A 15 2.55 6.53 1.39
C ASN A 15 1.86 7.90 1.47
N GLY A 16 2.51 8.85 2.16
CA GLY A 16 2.05 10.24 2.28
C GLY A 16 2.47 11.15 1.12
N SER A 17 2.94 10.60 0.01
CA SER A 17 3.38 11.39 -1.14
C SER A 17 2.18 11.93 -1.94
N ASN A 18 2.34 13.10 -2.56
CA ASN A 18 1.29 13.66 -3.43
C ASN A 18 0.96 12.73 -4.61
N SER A 19 1.98 12.27 -5.36
CA SER A 19 1.78 11.51 -6.61
C SER A 19 2.76 10.38 -6.85
N ARG A 20 3.71 10.14 -5.93
CA ARG A 20 4.72 9.10 -6.10
C ARG A 20 4.15 7.75 -5.70
N ILE A 21 4.22 6.79 -6.61
CA ILE A 21 4.09 5.38 -6.26
C ILE A 21 5.43 4.96 -5.64
N LEU A 22 5.37 4.16 -4.57
CA LEU A 22 6.53 3.58 -3.92
C LEU A 22 6.53 2.08 -4.13
N THR A 23 7.68 1.52 -4.52
CA THR A 23 7.91 0.08 -4.59
C THR A 23 9.05 -0.21 -3.63
N LEU A 24 8.70 -0.63 -2.41
CA LEU A 24 9.63 -0.70 -1.30
C LEU A 24 10.19 -2.12 -1.14
N LYS A 25 11.50 -2.24 -0.98
CA LYS A 25 12.18 -3.51 -0.65
C LYS A 25 13.40 -3.27 0.24
N LEU A 26 13.85 -4.30 0.95
CA LEU A 26 15.10 -4.26 1.71
C LEU A 26 16.27 -4.64 0.81
N ASP A 27 17.37 -3.89 0.89
CA ASP A 27 18.60 -4.18 0.13
C ASP A 27 19.29 -5.47 0.57
N SER A 28 19.05 -5.92 1.81
CA SER A 28 19.49 -7.22 2.32
C SER A 28 18.81 -8.42 1.66
N GLY A 29 17.69 -8.20 0.94
CA GLY A 29 16.86 -9.28 0.40
C GLY A 29 15.95 -9.96 1.42
N GLU A 30 15.91 -9.48 2.67
CA GLU A 30 14.96 -9.99 3.67
C GLU A 30 13.52 -9.75 3.24
N SER A 31 12.64 -10.70 3.54
CA SER A 31 11.25 -10.64 3.13
C SER A 31 10.43 -9.73 4.03
N LEU A 32 9.43 -9.10 3.44
CA LEU A 32 8.34 -8.42 4.12
C LEU A 32 7.20 -9.41 4.32
N TYR A 33 6.63 -9.45 5.52
CA TYR A 33 5.41 -10.21 5.81
C TYR A 33 4.26 -9.22 5.96
N GLN A 34 3.49 -8.98 4.90
CA GLN A 34 2.31 -8.13 4.98
C GLN A 34 1.24 -8.84 5.80
N ILE A 35 0.81 -8.20 6.87
CA ILE A 35 -0.24 -8.69 7.75
C ILE A 35 -1.51 -7.86 7.66
N GLY A 36 -1.45 -6.64 7.11
CA GLY A 36 -2.59 -5.76 6.96
C GLY A 36 -2.52 -4.83 5.75
N SER A 37 -3.69 -4.34 5.36
CA SER A 37 -3.92 -3.34 4.31
C SER A 37 -4.73 -2.17 4.88
N ASP A 38 -5.26 -1.32 4.01
CA ASP A 38 -6.12 -0.20 4.40
C ASP A 38 -7.30 -0.62 5.29
N GLY A 39 -7.89 -1.78 5.04
CA GLY A 39 -9.06 -2.29 5.78
C GLY A 39 -8.76 -3.00 7.10
N GLY A 40 -7.49 -3.05 7.53
CA GLY A 40 -7.05 -3.80 8.72
C GLY A 40 -6.29 -5.07 8.37
N PHE A 41 -6.39 -6.11 9.21
CA PHE A 41 -5.64 -7.35 9.00
C PHE A 41 -6.13 -8.12 7.76
N LEU A 42 -5.18 -8.73 7.06
CA LEU A 42 -5.44 -9.80 6.09
C LEU A 42 -5.91 -11.06 6.82
N GLU A 43 -6.48 -12.04 6.12
CA GLU A 43 -6.82 -13.32 6.78
C GLU A 43 -5.58 -14.13 7.18
N LYS A 44 -4.51 -14.01 6.38
CA LYS A 44 -3.23 -14.68 6.55
C LYS A 44 -2.11 -13.73 6.16
N PRO A 45 -0.92 -13.84 6.78
CA PRO A 45 0.26 -13.09 6.34
C PRO A 45 0.64 -13.45 4.91
N VAL A 46 1.07 -12.47 4.14
CA VAL A 46 1.60 -12.65 2.80
C VAL A 46 3.08 -12.31 2.80
N LYS A 47 3.92 -13.30 2.50
CA LYS A 47 5.38 -13.12 2.35
C LYS A 47 5.68 -12.53 0.97
N MET A 48 6.44 -11.45 0.91
CA MET A 48 6.82 -10.76 -0.32
C MET A 48 8.22 -10.14 -0.20
N ASN A 49 8.90 -9.93 -1.33
CA ASN A 49 10.22 -9.28 -1.34
C ASN A 49 10.12 -7.78 -1.55
N GLU A 50 9.01 -7.31 -2.11
CA GLU A 50 8.72 -5.90 -2.33
C GLU A 50 7.24 -5.62 -2.10
N ILE A 51 6.92 -4.38 -1.73
CA ILE A 51 5.55 -3.90 -1.55
C ILE A 51 5.32 -2.63 -2.36
N VAL A 52 4.22 -2.59 -3.12
CA VAL A 52 3.82 -1.43 -3.90
C VAL A 52 2.77 -0.64 -3.12
N LEU A 53 2.95 0.68 -3.05
CA LEU A 53 2.03 1.61 -2.41
C LEU A 53 1.77 2.80 -3.34
N GLY A 54 0.52 2.93 -3.78
CA GLY A 54 -0.02 4.17 -4.33
C GLY A 54 -0.19 5.25 -3.27
N SER A 55 -0.50 6.48 -3.69
CA SER A 55 -0.74 7.58 -2.77
C SER A 55 -1.87 7.25 -1.78
N ALA A 56 -1.66 7.56 -0.50
CA ALA A 56 -2.58 7.32 0.62
C ALA A 56 -2.84 5.85 1.03
N GLU A 57 -2.23 4.87 0.35
CA GLU A 57 -2.31 3.47 0.77
C GLU A 57 -1.46 3.21 2.04
N ARG A 58 -1.95 2.28 2.87
CA ARG A 58 -1.21 1.73 4.01
C ARG A 58 -0.90 0.26 3.82
N ALA A 59 0.25 -0.14 4.34
CA ALA A 59 0.58 -1.52 4.58
C ALA A 59 1.08 -1.72 6.01
N ASP A 60 0.62 -2.81 6.62
CA ASP A 60 1.13 -3.28 7.90
C ASP A 60 2.02 -4.49 7.63
N VAL A 61 3.32 -4.37 7.90
CA VAL A 61 4.33 -5.37 7.54
C VAL A 61 5.19 -5.75 8.72
N ILE A 62 5.56 -7.02 8.81
CA ILE A 62 6.58 -7.50 9.74
C ILE A 62 7.88 -7.71 8.96
N VAL A 63 9.00 -7.28 9.55
CA VAL A 63 10.37 -7.57 9.10
C VAL A 63 11.11 -8.26 10.24
N ASP A 64 11.84 -9.32 9.93
CA ASP A 64 12.64 -10.08 10.90
C ASP A 64 14.12 -9.74 10.77
N PHE A 65 14.66 -8.94 11.70
CA PHE A 65 16.08 -8.59 11.73
C PHE A 65 16.95 -9.58 12.52
N SER A 66 16.41 -10.70 13.01
CA SER A 66 17.12 -11.64 13.89
C SER A 66 18.43 -12.18 13.33
N ARG A 67 18.54 -12.28 11.99
CA ARG A 67 19.72 -12.80 11.29
C ARG A 67 20.67 -11.72 10.78
N HIS A 68 20.43 -10.46 11.15
CA HIS A 68 21.13 -9.30 10.61
C HIS A 68 21.94 -8.52 11.64
N ASN A 69 22.25 -9.11 12.80
CA ASN A 69 23.05 -8.45 13.85
C ASN A 69 24.37 -7.86 13.29
N GLY A 70 24.64 -6.60 13.61
CA GLY A 70 25.78 -5.82 13.14
C GLY A 70 25.64 -5.25 11.73
N GLN A 71 24.57 -5.56 11.00
CA GLN A 71 24.37 -5.08 9.63
C GLN A 71 23.63 -3.73 9.58
N THR A 72 23.83 -3.00 8.49
CA THR A 72 23.00 -1.86 8.11
C THR A 72 22.17 -2.25 6.90
N ILE A 73 20.85 -2.15 7.01
CA ILE A 73 19.89 -2.52 5.97
C ILE A 73 19.17 -1.26 5.49
N THR A 74 19.13 -1.05 4.18
CA THR A 74 18.44 0.08 3.55
C THR A 74 17.08 -0.34 3.02
N LEU A 75 16.04 0.39 3.41
CA LEU A 75 14.75 0.34 2.75
C LEU A 75 14.84 1.18 1.46
N LYS A 76 14.71 0.51 0.32
CA LYS A 76 14.83 1.11 -1.00
C LYS A 76 13.48 1.24 -1.69
N ASN A 77 13.28 2.36 -2.35
CA ASN A 77 12.26 2.57 -3.35
C ASN A 77 12.83 2.25 -4.74
N VAL A 78 12.33 1.17 -5.35
CA VAL A 78 12.74 0.68 -6.68
C VAL A 78 11.71 0.94 -7.76
N THR A 79 10.75 1.84 -7.53
CA THR A 79 9.82 2.26 -8.58
C THR A 79 10.60 2.79 -9.78
N LYS A 80 10.15 2.48 -11.01
CA LYS A 80 10.84 2.88 -12.26
C LYS A 80 11.09 4.39 -12.37
N SER A 81 10.27 5.22 -11.73
CA SER A 81 10.40 6.67 -11.71
C SER A 81 11.25 7.21 -10.55
N ALA A 82 11.86 6.34 -9.75
CA ALA A 82 12.77 6.75 -8.68
C ALA A 82 14.04 7.37 -9.28
N SER A 83 14.39 8.55 -8.79
CA SER A 83 15.68 9.20 -9.04
C SER A 83 16.74 8.69 -8.05
N PRO A 84 18.03 8.95 -8.30
CA PRO A 84 19.10 8.60 -7.36
C PRO A 84 18.84 9.13 -5.93
N GLU A 85 18.23 10.31 -5.79
CA GLU A 85 17.93 10.96 -4.51
C GLU A 85 16.68 10.38 -3.82
N SER A 86 15.87 9.59 -4.53
CA SER A 86 14.62 9.01 -4.01
C SER A 86 14.63 7.49 -3.99
N THR A 87 15.80 6.89 -4.23
CA THR A 87 16.00 5.44 -4.18
C THR A 87 16.11 4.96 -2.74
N ASP A 88 16.84 5.67 -1.88
CA ASP A 88 17.00 5.27 -0.48
C ASP A 88 15.97 6.00 0.38
N VAL A 89 15.15 5.24 1.12
CA VAL A 89 14.08 5.79 1.98
C VAL A 89 14.60 5.98 3.40
N MET A 90 15.10 4.91 4.00
CA MET A 90 15.70 4.94 5.34
C MET A 90 16.64 3.76 5.54
N GLN A 91 17.42 3.81 6.63
CA GLN A 91 18.33 2.74 7.03
C GLN A 91 18.02 2.26 8.45
N PHE A 92 18.10 0.95 8.63
CA PHE A 92 18.06 0.23 9.89
C PHE A 92 19.47 -0.24 10.24
N ARG A 93 20.00 0.16 11.39
CA ARG A 93 21.24 -0.38 11.95
C ARG A 93 20.90 -1.41 13.00
N VAL A 94 21.20 -2.68 12.73
CA VAL A 94 20.85 -3.79 13.63
C VAL A 94 21.96 -3.96 14.68
N THR A 95 22.18 -2.94 15.49
CA THR A 95 23.31 -2.85 16.42
C THR A 95 22.89 -2.82 17.88
N VAL A 96 21.59 -2.73 18.17
CA VAL A 96 21.09 -2.67 19.55
C VAL A 96 21.11 -4.09 20.14
N PRO A 97 21.76 -4.33 21.28
CA PRO A 97 21.69 -5.62 21.96
C PRO A 97 20.26 -5.98 22.33
N LEU A 98 19.89 -7.25 22.22
CA LEU A 98 18.57 -7.74 22.66
C LEU A 98 18.39 -7.47 24.15
N ARG A 99 17.38 -6.67 24.50
CA ARG A 99 17.01 -6.43 25.91
C ARG A 99 16.33 -7.65 26.54
N SER A 100 15.61 -8.42 25.74
CA SER A 100 14.92 -9.65 26.13
C SER A 100 14.81 -10.59 24.95
N GLU A 101 14.46 -11.85 25.20
CA GLU A 101 14.06 -12.78 24.14
C GLU A 101 12.87 -12.22 23.34
N ASP A 102 12.88 -12.44 22.03
CA ASP A 102 11.78 -12.06 21.15
C ASP A 102 10.71 -13.14 21.09
N THR A 103 9.69 -13.02 21.94
CA THR A 103 8.55 -13.94 22.02
C THR A 103 7.46 -13.66 20.96
N SER A 104 7.66 -12.67 20.09
CA SER A 104 6.69 -12.37 19.03
C SER A 104 6.69 -13.47 17.95
N SER A 105 5.57 -13.62 17.26
CA SER A 105 5.40 -14.57 16.16
C SER A 105 4.61 -13.95 15.01
N ILE A 106 4.68 -14.58 13.83
CA ILE A 106 3.85 -14.24 12.67
C ILE A 106 2.78 -15.33 12.57
N PRO A 107 1.55 -15.11 13.05
CA PRO A 107 0.52 -16.15 13.08
C PRO A 107 0.08 -16.56 11.69
N ALA A 108 -0.14 -17.85 11.45
CA ALA A 108 -0.62 -18.34 10.15
C ALA A 108 -2.06 -17.88 9.81
N TYR A 109 -2.82 -17.41 10.80
CA TYR A 109 -4.18 -16.90 10.67
C TYR A 109 -4.35 -15.66 11.56
N LEU A 110 -4.84 -14.58 10.97
CA LEU A 110 -4.95 -13.26 11.63
C LEU A 110 -6.40 -12.85 11.90
N GLY A 111 -7.36 -13.51 11.24
CA GLY A 111 -8.79 -13.25 11.44
C GLY A 111 -9.61 -13.58 10.19
N LYS A 112 -10.93 -13.51 10.33
CA LYS A 112 -11.86 -13.67 9.22
C LYS A 112 -12.12 -12.31 8.57
N MET A 113 -12.00 -12.24 7.25
CA MET A 113 -12.39 -11.07 6.49
C MET A 113 -13.79 -11.30 5.92
N ASN A 114 -14.71 -10.38 6.22
CA ASN A 114 -16.06 -10.43 5.65
C ASN A 114 -15.99 -9.99 4.18
N ARG A 115 -16.00 -10.97 3.26
CA ARG A 115 -16.02 -10.72 1.82
C ARG A 115 -17.44 -10.51 1.34
N LEU A 116 -17.68 -9.39 0.66
CA LEU A 116 -18.89 -9.18 -0.12
C LEU A 116 -18.82 -10.04 -1.39
N THR A 117 -19.91 -10.72 -1.73
CA THR A 117 -20.00 -11.56 -2.94
C THR A 117 -20.74 -10.83 -4.05
N ARG A 118 -20.48 -11.23 -5.31
CA ARG A 118 -21.20 -10.67 -6.47
C ARG A 118 -22.71 -10.85 -6.40
N SER A 119 -23.19 -11.91 -5.74
CA SER A 119 -24.63 -12.13 -5.53
C SER A 119 -25.30 -11.09 -4.63
N MET A 120 -24.53 -10.34 -3.84
CA MET A 120 -25.05 -9.24 -3.01
C MET A 120 -25.20 -7.95 -3.81
N VAL A 121 -24.55 -7.85 -4.98
CA VAL A 121 -24.54 -6.64 -5.80
C VAL A 121 -25.94 -6.36 -6.33
N GLN A 122 -26.46 -5.20 -5.99
CA GLN A 122 -27.77 -4.74 -6.47
C GLN A 122 -27.63 -3.93 -7.76
N ARG A 123 -26.49 -3.25 -7.95
CA ARG A 123 -26.25 -2.40 -9.11
C ARG A 123 -24.76 -2.29 -9.42
N THR A 124 -24.43 -2.43 -10.70
CA THR A 124 -23.11 -2.09 -11.24
C THR A 124 -23.15 -0.69 -11.86
N ARG A 125 -22.09 0.10 -11.65
CA ARG A 125 -21.92 1.44 -12.22
C ARG A 125 -20.59 1.50 -12.95
N ASP A 126 -20.62 1.96 -14.19
CA ASP A 126 -19.42 2.20 -14.99
C ASP A 126 -18.92 3.63 -14.73
N LEU A 127 -17.67 3.74 -14.30
CA LEU A 127 -17.02 4.98 -13.87
C LEU A 127 -15.69 5.16 -14.60
N PRO A 128 -15.72 5.53 -15.89
CA PRO A 128 -14.51 5.61 -16.68
C PRO A 128 -13.63 6.78 -16.21
N LEU A 129 -12.32 6.53 -16.14
CA LEU A 129 -11.29 7.54 -15.98
C LEU A 129 -11.00 8.16 -17.34
N ILE A 130 -11.42 9.41 -17.52
CA ILE A 130 -11.34 10.14 -18.78
C ILE A 130 -10.33 11.28 -18.64
N ARG A 131 -9.47 11.45 -19.64
CA ARG A 131 -8.60 12.62 -19.75
C ARG A 131 -9.06 13.50 -20.90
N ILE A 132 -9.29 14.79 -20.60
CA ILE A 132 -9.62 15.79 -21.62
C ILE A 132 -8.61 16.95 -21.59
N LYS A 133 -8.70 17.83 -22.60
CA LYS A 133 -7.97 19.10 -22.64
C LYS A 133 -8.95 20.25 -22.41
N ASP A 134 -8.56 21.22 -21.58
CA ASP A 134 -9.31 22.47 -21.44
C ASP A 134 -9.02 23.44 -22.60
N GLN A 135 -9.67 24.61 -22.59
CA GLN A 135 -9.48 25.67 -23.60
C GLN A 135 -8.05 26.22 -23.68
N TYR A 136 -7.21 25.94 -22.67
CA TYR A 136 -5.80 26.33 -22.61
C TYR A 136 -4.85 25.17 -22.93
N GLY A 137 -5.37 24.00 -23.34
CA GLY A 137 -4.57 22.80 -23.66
C GLY A 137 -4.04 22.05 -22.44
N ARG A 138 -4.49 22.37 -21.23
CA ARG A 138 -4.11 21.68 -19.98
C ARG A 138 -4.92 20.39 -19.84
N SER A 139 -4.27 19.35 -19.30
CA SER A 139 -4.94 18.05 -19.10
C SER A 139 -5.81 18.08 -17.85
N LEU A 140 -7.06 17.67 -17.99
CA LEU A 140 -7.99 17.41 -16.88
C LEU A 140 -8.24 15.90 -16.79
N ASN A 141 -8.14 15.33 -15.60
CA ASN A 141 -8.53 13.95 -15.34
C ASN A 141 -9.90 13.98 -14.65
N LEU A 142 -10.88 13.31 -15.25
CA LEU A 142 -12.29 13.32 -14.85
C LEU A 142 -12.76 11.90 -14.60
N LEU A 143 -13.66 11.74 -13.62
CA LEU A 143 -14.43 10.52 -13.42
C LEU A 143 -15.74 10.66 -14.19
N SER A 144 -16.08 9.69 -15.05
CA SER A 144 -17.31 9.72 -15.86
C SER A 144 -17.47 10.97 -16.74
N GLY A 145 -16.36 11.65 -17.05
CA GLY A 145 -16.35 12.90 -17.81
C GLY A 145 -16.97 14.10 -17.07
N LYS A 146 -17.14 14.01 -15.75
CA LYS A 146 -17.74 15.05 -14.91
C LYS A 146 -16.71 15.91 -14.20
N MET A 147 -17.01 17.20 -14.09
CA MET A 147 -16.30 18.13 -13.21
C MET A 147 -16.75 17.93 -11.75
N TRP A 148 -15.91 18.33 -10.80
CA TRP A 148 -16.27 18.30 -9.37
C TRP A 148 -17.55 19.09 -9.04
N ASN A 149 -17.78 20.22 -9.71
CA ASN A 149 -18.94 21.09 -9.48
C ASN A 149 -20.18 20.67 -10.29
N ASP A 150 -20.11 19.61 -11.10
CA ASP A 150 -21.29 19.10 -11.81
C ASP A 150 -22.28 18.48 -10.81
N ARG A 151 -23.53 18.32 -11.23
CA ARG A 151 -24.54 17.62 -10.42
C ARG A 151 -24.08 16.19 -10.11
N ILE A 152 -24.21 15.79 -8.84
CA ILE A 152 -23.91 14.45 -8.33
C ILE A 152 -24.57 13.37 -9.19
N SER A 153 -23.79 12.37 -9.63
CA SER A 153 -24.27 11.19 -10.36
C SER A 153 -24.30 9.91 -9.50
N GLU A 154 -23.39 9.75 -8.55
CA GLU A 154 -23.25 8.55 -7.73
C GLU A 154 -24.13 8.63 -6.47
N VAL A 155 -25.44 8.50 -6.65
CA VAL A 155 -26.39 8.35 -5.54
C VAL A 155 -26.50 6.86 -5.17
N ILE A 156 -26.23 6.55 -3.90
CA ILE A 156 -26.21 5.19 -3.35
C ILE A 156 -27.19 5.12 -2.19
N GLU A 157 -28.02 4.07 -2.18
CA GLU A 157 -28.93 3.78 -1.06
C GLU A 157 -28.15 3.14 0.09
N VAL A 158 -28.45 3.56 1.32
CA VAL A 158 -27.84 3.00 2.53
C VAL A 158 -28.11 1.48 2.60
N ASP A 159 -27.14 0.73 3.12
CA ASP A 159 -27.20 -0.74 3.29
C ASP A 159 -27.32 -1.54 1.97
N THR A 160 -26.98 -0.93 0.84
CA THR A 160 -26.89 -1.62 -0.45
C THR A 160 -25.44 -1.94 -0.83
N VAL A 161 -25.25 -3.03 -1.57
CA VAL A 161 -23.94 -3.37 -2.17
C VAL A 161 -23.98 -2.97 -3.65
N GLY A 162 -23.08 -2.06 -4.02
CA GLY A 162 -22.85 -1.66 -5.40
C GLY A 162 -21.51 -2.18 -5.91
N ASP A 163 -21.45 -2.49 -7.20
CA ASP A 163 -20.20 -2.74 -7.92
C ASP A 163 -19.82 -1.49 -8.73
N MET A 164 -18.56 -1.10 -8.66
CA MET A 164 -18.02 0.13 -9.24
C MET A 164 -16.93 -0.25 -10.24
N ALA A 165 -17.29 -0.31 -11.52
CA ALA A 165 -16.39 -0.65 -12.60
C ALA A 165 -15.59 0.60 -13.02
N ILE A 166 -14.34 0.69 -12.54
CA ILE A 166 -13.46 1.84 -12.80
C ILE A 166 -12.45 1.45 -13.87
N ASP A 167 -12.68 1.92 -15.09
CA ASP A 167 -11.83 1.58 -16.25
C ASP A 167 -11.11 2.80 -16.81
N LYS A 168 -9.88 2.59 -17.29
CA LYS A 168 -9.17 3.62 -18.05
C LYS A 168 -9.75 3.66 -19.46
N CYS A 169 -10.20 4.83 -19.89
CA CYS A 169 -10.67 5.00 -21.27
C CYS A 169 -9.44 5.20 -22.17
N ASP A 170 -9.00 4.13 -22.83
CA ASP A 170 -7.98 4.19 -23.88
C ASP A 170 -8.61 4.81 -25.15
N ARG A 171 -8.51 6.13 -25.28
CA ARG A 171 -8.77 6.85 -26.53
C ARG A 171 -7.55 7.67 -26.94
#